data_AF-A0A645GG13-F1
#
_entry.id   AF-A0A645GG13-F1
#
_cell.length_a   1.000
_cell.length_b   1.000
_cell.length_c   1.000
_cell.angle_alpha   90.00
_cell.angle_beta   90.00
_cell.angle_gamma   90.00
#
_symmetry.space_group_name_H-M   'P 1'
#
loop_
_entity.id
_entity.type
_entity.pdbx_description
1 polymer ?
#
loop_
_entity_poly.entity_id
_entity_poly.type
_entity_poly.pdbx_seq_one_letter_code
_entity_poly.pdbx_strand_id
1 'polypeptide(L)' 'MYVSQVWNASLLSVIRMLCDKSKNGCTTIEEIKVNYLPATQNGVLHGCVVTFDDDLRVFQQEKLIIIDGNTIKPIQ' A
#
# COMPACT_ATOMS: atom_id res chain seq x y z
N MET A 1 -10.66 17.44 6.08
CA MET A 1 -9.35 16.98 5.54
C MET A 1 -8.63 16.21 6.65
N TYR A 2 -9.06 14.98 6.95
CA TYR A 2 -8.48 14.16 8.05
C TYR A 2 -8.46 12.66 7.70
N VAL A 3 -9.33 12.24 6.77
CA VAL A 3 -9.41 10.85 6.32
C VAL A 3 -8.15 10.43 5.53
N SER A 4 -7.56 11.32 4.71
CA SER A 4 -6.40 10.98 3.86
C SER A 4 -5.11 10.65 4.62
N GLN A 5 -4.88 11.26 5.79
CA GLN A 5 -3.63 11.05 6.56
C GLN A 5 -3.65 9.75 7.37
N VAL A 6 -4.82 9.32 7.86
CA VAL A 6 -4.95 8.07 8.63
C VAL A 6 -4.78 6.86 7.72
N TRP A 7 -5.26 6.94 6.49
CA TRP A 7 -5.16 5.86 5.49
C TRP A 7 -3.71 5.64 5.01
N ASN A 8 -2.91 6.71 4.93
CA ASN A 8 -1.50 6.65 4.56
C ASN A 8 -0.65 5.85 5.56
N ALA A 9 -0.79 6.12 6.86
CA ALA A 9 -0.05 5.38 7.89
C ALA A 9 -0.44 3.89 7.94
N SER A 10 -1.71 3.58 7.67
CA SER A 10 -2.21 2.20 7.61
C SER A 10 -1.63 1.43 6.42
N LEU A 11 -1.47 2.06 5.24
CA LEU A 11 -0.95 1.39 4.05
C LEU A 11 0.50 0.95 4.24
N LEU A 12 1.37 1.84 4.71
CA LEU A 12 2.78 1.52 4.94
C LEU A 12 2.95 0.42 5.99
N SER A 13 2.10 0.40 7.03
CA SER A 13 2.07 -0.68 8.02
C SER A 13 1.71 -2.03 7.40
N VAL A 14 0.68 -2.06 6.52
CA VAL A 14 0.31 -3.28 5.78
C VAL A 14 1.45 -3.75 4.88
N ILE A 15 2.10 -2.85 4.14
CA ILE A 15 3.24 -3.19 3.28
C ILE A 15 4.36 -3.84 4.10
N ARG A 16 4.74 -3.23 5.24
CA ARG A 16 5.77 -3.78 6.13
C ARG A 16 5.37 -5.14 6.70
N MET A 17 4.15 -5.27 7.21
CA MET A 17 3.64 -6.53 7.76
C MET A 17 3.64 -7.66 6.72
N LEU A 18 3.24 -7.38 5.47
CA LEU A 18 3.25 -8.37 4.39
C LEU A 18 4.68 -8.73 3.96
N CYS A 19 5.59 -7.74 3.89
CA CYS A 19 6.99 -8.00 3.60
C CYS A 19 7.69 -8.82 4.70
N ASP A 20 7.40 -8.55 5.97
CA ASP A 20 7.94 -9.31 7.11
C ASP A 20 7.46 -10.76 7.12
N LYS A 21 6.24 -11.02 6.64
CA LYS A 21 5.70 -12.37 6.46
C LYS A 21 6.26 -13.09 5.23
N SER A 22 6.79 -12.35 4.26
CA SER A 22 7.36 -12.89 3.04
C SER A 22 8.82 -13.30 3.25
N LYS A 23 9.19 -14.50 2.81
CA LYS A 23 10.57 -15.01 2.91
C LYS A 23 11.61 -14.13 2.20
N ASN A 24 11.17 -13.36 1.20
CA ASN A 24 12.05 -12.51 0.39
C ASN A 24 12.05 -11.04 0.86
N GLY A 25 11.31 -10.69 1.91
CA GLY A 25 11.18 -9.31 2.39
C GLY A 25 10.43 -8.39 1.42
N CYS A 26 9.63 -8.96 0.52
CA CYS A 26 8.89 -8.27 -0.52
C CYS A 26 7.46 -8.78 -0.60
N THR A 27 6.52 -7.92 -0.97
CA THR A 27 5.12 -8.28 -1.25
C THR A 27 4.71 -7.79 -2.64
N THR A 28 3.52 -8.15 -3.10
CA THR A 28 3.00 -7.69 -4.40
C THR A 28 1.92 -6.63 -4.23
N ILE A 29 1.75 -5.78 -5.24
CA ILE A 29 0.69 -4.77 -5.24
C ILE A 29 -0.68 -5.44 -5.08
N GLU A 30 -0.90 -6.60 -5.71
CA GLU A 30 -2.14 -7.35 -5.61
C GLU A 30 -2.41 -7.85 -4.18
N GLU A 31 -1.40 -8.40 -3.52
CA GLU A 31 -1.51 -8.87 -2.15
C GLU A 31 -1.78 -7.72 -1.18
N ILE A 32 -1.15 -6.56 -1.40
CA ILE A 32 -1.47 -5.34 -0.65
C ILE A 32 -2.91 -4.92 -0.93
N LYS A 33 -3.37 -4.87 -2.18
CA LYS A 33 -4.75 -4.49 -2.53
C LYS A 33 -5.78 -5.38 -1.84
N VAL A 34 -5.54 -6.69 -1.74
CA VAL A 34 -6.44 -7.64 -1.05
C VAL A 34 -6.47 -7.41 0.47
N ASN A 35 -5.34 -7.05 1.09
CA ASN A 35 -5.25 -6.87 2.54
C ASN A 35 -5.57 -5.44 3.01
N TYR A 36 -5.35 -4.45 2.15
CA TYR A 36 -5.53 -3.02 2.44
C TYR A 36 -6.92 -2.53 2.05
N LEU A 37 -7.49 -3.02 0.94
CA LEU A 37 -8.86 -2.66 0.56
C LEU A 37 -9.82 -3.61 1.29
N PRO A 38 -10.72 -3.11 2.15
CA PRO A 38 -11.77 -3.96 2.71
C PRO A 38 -12.59 -4.55 1.57
N ALA A 39 -12.77 -5.87 1.56
CA ALA A 39 -13.46 -6.65 0.53
C ALA A 39 -14.95 -6.26 0.30
N THR A 40 -15.45 -5.21 0.95
CA THR A 40 -16.89 -4.93 1.11
C THR A 40 -17.29 -3.50 0.77
N GLN A 41 -16.69 -2.87 -0.24
CA GLN A 41 -17.24 -1.62 -0.81
C GLN A 41 -17.35 -1.69 -2.34
N ASN A 42 -18.26 -2.55 -2.78
CA ASN A 42 -18.68 -2.73 -4.17
C ASN A 42 -19.44 -1.51 -4.76
N GLY A 43 -19.16 -0.28 -4.30
CA GLY A 43 -19.86 0.93 -4.73
C GLY A 43 -19.23 2.27 -4.35
N VAL A 44 -18.06 2.32 -3.67
CA VAL A 44 -17.48 3.60 -3.17
C VAL A 44 -16.10 3.93 -3.75
N LEU A 45 -15.41 2.99 -4.43
CA LEU A 45 -13.95 3.07 -4.58
C LEU A 45 -13.44 3.68 -5.90
N HIS A 46 -14.21 4.50 -6.63
CA HIS A 46 -13.59 5.28 -7.73
C HIS A 46 -12.57 6.31 -7.21
N GLY A 47 -12.73 6.80 -5.97
CA GLY A 47 -11.76 7.71 -5.34
C GLY A 47 -10.64 7.01 -4.56
N CYS A 48 -10.83 5.75 -4.16
CA CYS A 48 -9.90 5.06 -3.26
C CYS A 48 -8.82 4.26 -3.99
N VAL A 49 -9.11 3.80 -5.21
CA VAL A 49 -8.08 3.25 -6.11
C VAL A 49 -7.09 4.36 -6.50
N VAL A 50 -7.59 5.57 -6.77
CA VAL A 50 -6.74 6.73 -7.07
C VAL A 50 -5.82 7.06 -5.90
N THR A 51 -6.33 7.06 -4.65
CA THR A 51 -5.49 7.31 -3.48
C THR A 51 -4.44 6.23 -3.24
N PHE A 52 -4.72 4.96 -3.54
CA PHE A 52 -3.74 3.88 -3.37
C PHE A 52 -2.51 4.07 -4.27
N ASP A 53 -2.72 4.33 -5.56
CA ASP A 53 -1.62 4.54 -6.51
C ASP A 53 -0.87 5.85 -6.20
N ASP A 54 -1.55 6.91 -5.75
CA ASP A 54 -0.91 8.15 -5.29
C ASP A 54 -0.11 7.95 -3.98
N ASP A 55 -0.64 7.22 -3.01
CA ASP A 55 0.05 6.94 -1.73
C ASP A 55 1.33 6.11 -1.98
N LEU A 56 1.29 5.12 -2.89
CA LEU A 56 2.49 4.38 -3.31
C LEU A 56 3.54 5.30 -3.94
N ARG A 57 3.12 6.26 -4.77
CA ARG A 57 4.02 7.26 -5.36
C ARG A 57 4.63 8.16 -4.30
N VAL A 58 3.85 8.61 -3.32
CA VAL A 58 4.37 9.40 -2.18
C VAL A 58 5.40 8.58 -1.41
N PHE A 59 5.11 7.33 -1.07
CA PHE A 59 6.06 6.47 -0.34
C PHE A 59 7.34 6.21 -1.13
N GLN A 60 7.25 6.10 -2.46
CA GLN A 60 8.43 5.98 -3.31
C GLN A 60 9.25 7.27 -3.32
N GLN A 61 8.61 8.45 -3.40
CA GLN A 61 9.27 9.75 -3.34
C GLN A 61 9.93 10.02 -1.99
N GLU A 62 9.26 9.62 -0.90
CA GLU A 62 9.77 9.72 0.48
C GLU A 62 10.80 8.64 0.82
N LYS A 63 11.14 7.75 -0.13
CA LYS A 63 12.10 6.64 0.06
C LYS A 63 11.71 5.71 1.20
N LEU A 64 10.40 5.47 1.38
CA LEU A 64 9.86 4.51 2.32
C LEU A 64 9.74 3.11 1.71
N ILE A 65 9.58 3.04 0.39
CA ILE A 65 9.46 1.79 -0.37
C ILE A 65 10.21 1.86 -1.71
N ILE A 66 10.55 0.69 -2.25
CA ILE A 66 11.01 0.46 -3.61
C ILE A 66 9.92 -0.34 -4.34
N ILE A 67 9.58 0.11 -5.55
CA ILE A 67 8.62 -0.57 -6.43
C ILE A 67 9.40 -1.10 -7.63
N ASP A 68 9.37 -2.41 -7.84
CA ASP A 68 9.95 -3.12 -8.99
C ASP A 68 8.86 -3.93 -9.69
N GLY A 69 8.30 -3.37 -10.77
CA GLY A 69 7.15 -3.95 -11.44
C GLY A 69 5.95 -4.10 -10.50
N ASN A 70 5.52 -5.34 -10.26
CA ASN A 70 4.42 -5.67 -9.34
C ASN A 70 4.88 -5.86 -7.89
N THR A 71 6.18 -5.76 -7.61
CA THR A 71 6.78 -6.08 -6.31
C THR A 71 7.10 -4.80 -5.53
N ILE A 72 6.79 -4.80 -4.24
CA ILE A 72 7.09 -3.72 -3.32
C ILE A 72 7.99 -4.22 -2.20
N LYS A 73 9.01 -3.42 -1.87
CA LYS A 73 9.92 -3.66 -0.76
C LYS A 73 10.03 -2.40 0.12
N PRO A 74 9.77 -2.46 1.43
CA PRO A 74 10.02 -1.35 2.33
C PRO A 74 11.52 -1.11 2.49
N ILE A 75 11.89 0.16 2.55
CA ILE A 75 13.24 0.60 2.90
C ILE A 75 13.29 0.64 4.43
N GLN A 76 14.28 -0.07 5.01
CA GLN A 76 14.56 -0.06 6.44
C GLN A 76 15.29 1.21 6.86
#